data_AF-A0A495MI68-F1
#
_entry.id   AF-A0A495MI68-F1
#
_cell.length_a   1.000
_cell.length_b   1.000
_cell.length_c   1.000
_cell.angle_alpha   90.00
_cell.angle_beta   90.00
_cell.angle_gamma   90.00
#
_symmetry.space_group_name_H-M   'P 1'
#
loop_
_entity.id
_entity.type
_entity.pdbx_description
1 polymer ?
#
loop_
_entity_poly.entity_id
_entity_poly.type
_entity_poly.pdbx_seq_one_letter_code
_entity_poly.pdbx_strand_id
1 'polypeptide(L)'
;MLMKKITLWTAGLLFVFSSAYSQKELWGYRMTSIGMPGSNDGQIIKTPLVGTDTEPETVYSFDPTGLTGRYPRGKLFQASNGKLYGVTSYETTVPAPGVPSGVLFEYDLTTDRYKLLYSGLVNAMHAVIEPLPGVLYGVTNGGSSVFKYVIDSEQFSIVATLPPFIYNGSNQYPKLIAGMMKASDGNLYGVTSMAPSTQNIPYPGGIYRLNLATGQLVKVYVFGVGGSDIMYPMYESGLVEGAAGKLYGTALGGAHIGPQGVAPLGSGTLYEFTIAGATMAKKFDFDYAVNGANPSPLAKSADNKLYGTLGGNNNSALANADGLVFEYDLATGSLSMPHIFSYVADDLVRSPYGAVLKGSDNAIYGNSPQGTFKLNLTNNTVIRKMIASNTSELKDLIEICRKPSYRFFDTASFIVCQNNPFVFDVHNTNAASYVWRKGSTVLPLQTTGILNIASLTLADSGIYTCTMTNACGTTVTMPLQLTVDGCLGLDEAIGLKNAIKLYPNPAANVLNLKLPEAADFAIQHISITNMLGQLVYSGAYDSPAIEISFLKTGLYQLLLTTDKGDWNGKFVKE
;
A
#
# COMPACT_ATOMS: atom_id res chain seq x y z
N MET A 1 72.07 15.22 12.56
CA MET A 1 71.77 13.96 11.83
C MET A 1 70.31 13.65 12.08
N LEU A 2 69.44 13.85 11.07
CA LEU A 2 67.98 13.85 11.20
C LEU A 2 67.42 12.47 11.63
N MET A 3 66.75 12.40 12.77
CA MET A 3 65.87 11.27 13.12
C MET A 3 64.50 11.45 12.44
N LYS A 4 64.20 10.56 11.49
CA LYS A 4 62.88 10.47 10.84
C LYS A 4 61.84 9.92 11.83
N LYS A 5 60.77 10.70 12.08
CA LYS A 5 59.52 10.18 12.64
C LYS A 5 58.81 9.39 11.55
N ILE A 6 58.60 8.09 11.77
CA ILE A 6 57.74 7.24 10.96
C ILE A 6 56.41 7.12 11.71
N THR A 7 55.37 7.77 11.21
CA THR A 7 54.00 7.64 11.69
C THR A 7 53.40 6.39 11.03
N LEU A 8 53.17 5.32 11.80
CA LEU A 8 52.38 4.17 11.34
C LEU A 8 50.91 4.58 11.26
N TRP A 9 50.33 4.54 10.06
CA TRP A 9 48.88 4.56 9.87
C TRP A 9 48.36 3.14 10.03
N THR A 10 47.63 2.86 11.10
CA THR A 10 46.81 1.66 11.22
C THR A 10 45.59 1.83 10.31
N ALA A 11 45.55 1.06 9.22
CA ALA A 11 44.35 0.94 8.40
C ALA A 11 43.26 0.25 9.22
N GLY A 12 42.33 1.05 9.76
CA GLY A 12 41.11 0.54 10.35
C GLY A 12 40.27 -0.13 9.27
N LEU A 13 40.10 -1.45 9.38
CA LEU A 13 39.13 -2.21 8.60
C LEU A 13 37.74 -1.62 8.91
N LEU A 14 37.21 -0.78 8.00
CA LEU A 14 35.80 -0.42 8.02
C LEU A 14 35.02 -1.68 7.64
N PHE A 15 34.49 -2.37 8.65
CA PHE A 15 33.36 -3.26 8.44
C PHE A 15 32.18 -2.39 8.00
N VAL A 16 31.98 -2.28 6.69
CA VAL A 16 30.70 -1.87 6.14
C VAL A 16 29.73 -3.01 6.48
N PHE A 17 29.05 -2.89 7.62
CA PHE A 17 27.84 -3.66 7.85
C PHE A 17 26.85 -3.24 6.77
N SER A 18 26.78 -3.99 5.68
CA SER A 18 25.71 -3.84 4.72
C SER A 18 24.42 -4.16 5.46
N SER A 19 23.64 -3.13 5.78
CA SER A 19 22.29 -3.20 6.32
C SER A 19 21.30 -3.72 5.26
N ALA A 20 21.62 -4.86 4.64
CA ALA A 20 20.81 -5.48 3.59
C ALA A 20 19.45 -6.00 4.10
N TYR A 21 19.27 -6.12 5.42
CA TYR A 21 18.04 -6.65 6.03
C TYR A 21 16.93 -5.61 6.28
N SER A 22 17.20 -4.31 6.12
CA SER A 22 16.21 -3.25 6.38
C SER A 22 15.13 -3.06 5.27
N GLN A 23 15.16 -3.87 4.21
CA GLN A 23 14.32 -3.68 3.01
C GLN A 23 13.11 -4.61 2.93
N LYS A 24 13.05 -5.58 3.85
CA LYS A 24 11.87 -6.41 4.06
C LYS A 24 11.00 -5.76 5.11
N GLU A 25 9.71 -5.71 4.83
CA GLU A 25 8.72 -5.06 5.68
C GLU A 25 7.55 -6.03 5.91
N LEU A 26 6.93 -5.91 7.06
CA LEU A 26 5.65 -6.52 7.36
C LEU A 26 4.55 -5.52 7.05
N TRP A 27 3.53 -5.97 6.34
CA TRP A 27 2.38 -5.17 5.92
C TRP A 27 1.10 -5.81 6.42
N GLY A 28 0.13 -4.98 6.79
CA GLY A 28 -1.17 -5.45 7.24
C GLY A 28 -2.12 -4.31 7.51
N TYR A 29 -3.21 -4.62 8.18
CA TYR A 29 -4.17 -3.62 8.63
C TYR A 29 -3.96 -3.29 10.10
N ARG A 30 -4.35 -2.07 10.47
CA ARG A 30 -4.56 -1.66 11.86
C ARG A 30 -5.98 -1.16 12.00
N MET A 31 -6.73 -1.76 12.91
CA MET A 31 -8.11 -1.37 13.17
C MET A 31 -8.37 -1.29 14.65
N THR A 32 -8.95 -0.20 15.13
CA THR A 32 -9.45 -0.15 16.51
C THR A 32 -10.83 -0.81 16.65
N SER A 33 -11.20 -1.25 17.86
CA SER A 33 -12.56 -1.73 18.17
C SER A 33 -13.66 -0.80 17.64
N ILE A 34 -14.52 -1.34 16.78
CA ILE A 34 -15.62 -0.61 16.14
C ILE A 34 -16.54 0.00 17.20
N GLY A 35 -16.88 1.28 17.05
CA GLY A 35 -17.88 1.96 17.90
C GLY A 35 -17.37 2.46 19.25
N MET A 36 -16.08 2.34 19.54
CA MET A 36 -15.47 2.97 20.72
C MET A 36 -15.01 4.41 20.42
N PRO A 37 -15.07 5.35 21.40
CA PRO A 37 -14.50 6.69 21.24
C PRO A 37 -13.01 6.61 20.87
N GLY A 38 -12.60 7.35 19.82
CA GLY A 38 -11.24 7.29 19.29
C GLY A 38 -10.98 6.12 18.34
N SER A 39 -12.02 5.42 17.88
CA SER A 39 -11.88 4.38 16.86
C SER A 39 -11.49 4.96 15.48
N ASN A 40 -10.58 4.28 14.80
CA ASN A 40 -10.25 4.48 13.40
C ASN A 40 -11.10 3.58 12.48
N ASP A 41 -11.10 3.95 11.21
CA ASP A 41 -11.88 3.32 10.14
C ASP A 41 -11.11 2.21 9.42
N GLY A 42 -9.98 1.84 10.03
CA GLY A 42 -8.93 1.02 9.45
C GLY A 42 -7.81 1.84 8.84
N GLN A 43 -6.62 1.24 8.84
CA GLN A 43 -5.42 1.79 8.25
C GLN A 43 -4.64 0.66 7.57
N ILE A 44 -4.00 0.96 6.45
CA ILE A 44 -2.92 0.13 5.91
C ILE A 44 -1.64 0.58 6.59
N ILE A 45 -0.92 -0.37 7.18
CA ILE A 45 0.29 -0.11 7.93
C ILE A 45 1.43 -0.99 7.47
N LYS A 46 2.65 -0.53 7.74
CA LYS A 46 3.87 -1.30 7.54
C LYS A 46 4.85 -1.12 8.69
N THR A 47 5.76 -2.07 8.87
CA THR A 47 6.87 -1.97 9.82
C THR A 47 8.06 -2.76 9.30
N PRO A 48 9.31 -2.33 9.55
CA PRO A 48 10.50 -3.10 9.17
C PRO A 48 10.47 -4.52 9.77
N LEU A 49 10.93 -5.52 9.00
CA LEU A 49 11.02 -6.89 9.50
C LEU A 49 12.06 -7.02 10.63
N VAL A 50 13.14 -6.23 10.54
CA VAL A 50 14.27 -6.19 11.46
C VAL A 50 14.50 -4.76 11.96
N GLY A 51 14.69 -4.59 13.26
CA GLY A 51 14.88 -3.31 13.92
C GLY A 51 14.41 -3.37 15.38
N THR A 52 14.67 -2.32 16.15
CA THR A 52 14.03 -2.14 17.47
C THR A 52 12.54 -1.92 17.27
N ASP A 53 11.72 -2.36 18.23
CA ASP A 53 10.25 -2.27 18.25
C ASP A 53 9.76 -0.85 17.93
N THR A 54 9.64 -0.55 16.65
CA THR A 54 9.21 0.74 16.13
C THR A 54 7.74 0.66 15.84
N GLU A 55 6.99 1.66 16.31
CA GLU A 55 5.60 1.83 15.95
C GLU A 55 5.45 1.79 14.42
N PRO A 56 4.39 1.16 13.93
CA PRO A 56 4.21 0.92 12.52
C PRO A 56 3.89 2.24 11.81
N GLU A 57 4.41 2.37 10.60
CA GLU A 57 4.08 3.48 9.73
C GLU A 57 2.67 3.28 9.16
N THR A 58 1.82 4.30 9.28
CA THR A 58 0.55 4.34 8.56
C THR A 58 0.79 4.88 7.16
N VAL A 59 0.55 4.05 6.15
CA VAL A 59 0.73 4.43 4.73
C VAL A 59 -0.58 4.82 4.05
N TYR A 60 -1.71 4.41 4.63
CA TYR A 60 -3.03 4.85 4.19
C TYR A 60 -4.02 4.76 5.36
N SER A 61 -4.84 5.80 5.53
CA SER A 61 -5.98 5.78 6.45
C SER A 61 -7.27 5.78 5.65
N PHE A 62 -8.16 4.83 5.93
CA PHE A 62 -9.49 4.81 5.33
C PHE A 62 -10.31 6.01 5.83
N ASP A 63 -11.11 6.61 4.95
CA ASP A 63 -11.84 7.84 5.22
C ASP A 63 -13.04 7.59 6.17
N PRO A 64 -13.24 8.44 7.21
CA PRO A 64 -14.45 8.43 8.04
C PRO A 64 -15.79 8.47 7.31
N THR A 65 -15.86 9.05 6.12
CA THR A 65 -17.09 9.05 5.31
C THR A 65 -17.41 7.66 4.73
N GLY A 66 -16.42 6.77 4.64
CA GLY A 66 -16.53 5.44 4.05
C GLY A 66 -16.52 5.41 2.51
N LEU A 67 -16.36 6.55 1.83
CA LEU A 67 -16.38 6.63 0.36
C LEU A 67 -15.23 5.86 -0.31
N THR A 68 -14.08 5.77 0.35
CA THR A 68 -12.93 4.95 -0.08
C THR A 68 -12.88 3.59 0.60
N GLY A 69 -13.99 3.14 1.18
CA GLY A 69 -14.05 1.94 2.00
C GLY A 69 -13.73 2.20 3.47
N ARG A 70 -14.12 1.23 4.31
CA ARG A 70 -13.99 1.26 5.77
C ARG A 70 -13.99 -0.15 6.31
N TYR A 71 -13.21 -0.39 7.37
CA TYR A 71 -13.03 -1.69 8.02
C TYR A 71 -12.45 -2.73 7.05
N PRO A 72 -11.15 -2.63 6.71
CA PRO A 72 -10.48 -3.61 5.87
C PRO A 72 -10.59 -5.03 6.42
N ARG A 73 -10.64 -6.04 5.53
CA ARG A 73 -10.88 -7.44 5.87
C ARG A 73 -9.90 -8.39 5.21
N GLY A 74 -9.61 -9.49 5.92
CA GLY A 74 -8.67 -10.53 5.51
C GLY A 74 -7.22 -10.05 5.37
N LYS A 75 -6.38 -10.88 4.77
CA LYS A 75 -5.01 -10.57 4.35
C LYS A 75 -4.96 -9.63 3.15
N LEU A 76 -4.04 -8.67 3.20
CA LEU A 76 -3.55 -8.02 1.99
C LEU A 76 -2.97 -9.08 1.06
N PHE A 77 -3.19 -8.91 -0.23
CA PHE A 77 -2.70 -9.83 -1.25
C PHE A 77 -1.77 -9.09 -2.20
N GLN A 78 -0.51 -9.53 -2.31
CA GLN A 78 0.40 -9.03 -3.33
C GLN A 78 0.19 -9.81 -4.63
N ALA A 79 -0.30 -9.14 -5.67
CA ALA A 79 -0.51 -9.76 -6.97
C ALA A 79 0.77 -9.77 -7.82
N SER A 80 0.72 -10.51 -8.93
CA SER A 80 1.80 -10.67 -9.90
C SER A 80 2.25 -9.37 -10.56
N ASN A 81 1.39 -8.34 -10.60
CA ASN A 81 1.74 -7.00 -11.05
C ASN A 81 2.51 -6.17 -10.01
N GLY A 82 2.78 -6.73 -8.82
CA GLY A 82 3.56 -6.10 -7.76
C GLY A 82 2.77 -5.14 -6.85
N LYS A 83 1.48 -4.92 -7.11
CA LYS A 83 0.61 -4.10 -6.25
C LYS A 83 -0.06 -4.93 -5.15
N LEU A 84 -0.49 -4.26 -4.10
CA LEU A 84 -1.31 -4.85 -3.06
C LEU A 84 -2.79 -4.69 -3.36
N TYR A 85 -3.57 -5.71 -3.01
CA TYR A 85 -5.01 -5.73 -3.16
C TYR A 85 -5.66 -6.13 -1.85
N GLY A 86 -6.85 -5.57 -1.59
CA GLY A 86 -7.60 -5.84 -0.39
C GLY A 86 -9.06 -5.47 -0.53
N VAL A 87 -9.84 -5.83 0.48
CA VAL A 87 -11.27 -5.52 0.55
C VAL A 87 -11.62 -4.86 1.87
N THR A 88 -12.73 -4.12 1.88
CA THR A 88 -13.31 -3.54 3.10
C THR A 88 -14.78 -3.94 3.25
N SER A 89 -15.35 -3.80 4.44
CA SER A 89 -16.75 -4.18 4.71
C SER A 89 -17.41 -3.39 5.83
N TYR A 90 -18.60 -2.87 5.58
CA TYR A 90 -19.39 -2.10 6.52
C TYR A 90 -20.28 -3.03 7.38
N GLU A 91 -19.79 -3.49 8.54
CA GLU A 91 -20.42 -4.62 9.26
C GLU A 91 -21.59 -4.29 10.22
N THR A 92 -21.77 -3.05 10.66
CA THR A 92 -22.62 -2.80 11.85
C THR A 92 -23.89 -2.00 11.61
N THR A 93 -24.01 -1.23 10.53
CA THR A 93 -25.23 -0.51 10.16
C THR A 93 -25.41 -0.49 8.64
N VAL A 94 -26.62 -0.26 8.14
CA VAL A 94 -26.77 0.07 6.71
C VAL A 94 -25.96 1.34 6.45
N PRO A 95 -25.04 1.37 5.46
CA PRO A 95 -24.28 2.57 5.17
C PRO A 95 -25.20 3.74 4.87
N ALA A 96 -24.74 4.97 5.15
CA ALA A 96 -25.47 6.16 4.73
C ALA A 96 -25.68 6.14 3.20
N PRO A 97 -26.74 6.77 2.67
CA PRO A 97 -26.97 6.84 1.23
C PRO A 97 -25.72 7.32 0.47
N GLY A 98 -25.29 6.55 -0.53
CA GLY A 98 -24.09 6.84 -1.32
C GLY A 98 -22.77 6.29 -0.75
N VAL A 99 -22.77 5.70 0.45
CA VAL A 99 -21.59 5.06 1.03
C VAL A 99 -21.53 3.58 0.62
N PRO A 100 -20.40 3.11 0.06
CA PRO A 100 -20.21 1.69 -0.27
C PRO A 100 -20.37 0.77 0.96
N SER A 101 -21.02 -0.39 0.78
CA SER A 101 -21.06 -1.45 1.81
C SER A 101 -19.73 -2.21 1.93
N GLY A 102 -18.85 -2.04 0.95
CA GLY A 102 -17.53 -2.63 0.88
C GLY A 102 -16.88 -2.27 -0.44
N VAL A 103 -15.55 -2.21 -0.45
CA VAL A 103 -14.79 -1.88 -1.67
C VAL A 103 -13.72 -2.92 -1.94
N LEU A 104 -13.39 -3.11 -3.21
CA LEU A 104 -12.13 -3.68 -3.68
C LEU A 104 -11.18 -2.50 -3.96
N PHE A 105 -9.94 -2.60 -3.49
CA PHE A 105 -8.95 -1.57 -3.71
C PHE A 105 -7.60 -2.15 -4.12
N GLU A 106 -6.76 -1.29 -4.70
CA GLU A 106 -5.33 -1.52 -4.85
C GLU A 106 -4.49 -0.47 -4.11
N TYR A 107 -3.28 -0.86 -3.74
CA TYR A 107 -2.24 0.02 -3.26
C TYR A 107 -0.96 -0.24 -4.06
N ASP A 108 -0.47 0.80 -4.73
CA ASP A 108 0.74 0.77 -5.54
C ASP A 108 1.97 1.02 -4.66
N LEU A 109 2.75 -0.05 -4.42
CA LEU A 109 3.98 0.00 -3.61
C LEU A 109 5.12 0.82 -4.23
N THR A 110 5.03 1.12 -5.53
CA THR A 110 6.05 1.89 -6.26
C THR A 110 5.81 3.38 -6.10
N THR A 111 4.54 3.80 -6.15
CA THR A 111 4.15 5.22 -6.12
C THR A 111 3.52 5.68 -4.81
N ASP A 112 3.32 4.75 -3.87
CA ASP A 112 2.66 4.95 -2.58
C ASP A 112 1.23 5.50 -2.72
N ARG A 113 0.48 4.94 -3.68
CA ARG A 113 -0.88 5.39 -4.02
C ARG A 113 -1.93 4.32 -3.82
N TYR A 114 -2.99 4.70 -3.11
CA TYR A 114 -4.24 3.96 -3.04
C TYR A 114 -5.14 4.25 -4.27
N LYS A 115 -5.86 3.25 -4.75
CA LYS A 115 -6.93 3.40 -5.76
C LYS A 115 -8.12 2.49 -5.42
N LEU A 116 -9.32 3.07 -5.40
CA LEU A 116 -10.57 2.32 -5.34
C LEU A 116 -10.84 1.68 -6.71
N LEU A 117 -11.10 0.38 -6.73
CA LEU A 117 -11.33 -0.39 -7.97
C LEU A 117 -12.80 -0.73 -8.19
N TYR A 118 -13.51 -1.06 -7.11
CA TYR A 118 -14.93 -1.40 -7.18
C TYR A 118 -15.61 -1.13 -5.84
N SER A 119 -16.80 -0.54 -5.85
CA SER A 119 -17.54 -0.12 -4.64
C SER A 119 -18.84 -0.90 -4.40
N GLY A 120 -19.13 -1.91 -5.23
CA GLY A 120 -20.35 -2.70 -5.12
C GLY A 120 -20.21 -3.97 -4.27
N LEU A 121 -19.11 -4.14 -3.52
CA LEU A 121 -18.99 -5.30 -2.65
C LEU A 121 -19.97 -5.18 -1.48
N VAL A 122 -20.61 -6.28 -1.13
CA VAL A 122 -21.54 -6.35 0.00
C VAL A 122 -20.94 -7.27 1.06
N ASN A 123 -20.67 -6.74 2.25
CA ASN A 123 -20.16 -7.50 3.39
C ASN A 123 -19.00 -8.46 3.02
N ALA A 124 -17.96 -7.93 2.38
CA ALA A 124 -16.79 -8.72 2.00
C ALA A 124 -15.95 -9.06 3.23
N MET A 125 -15.78 -10.35 3.55
CA MET A 125 -15.21 -10.76 4.85
C MET A 125 -13.76 -11.24 4.77
N HIS A 126 -13.27 -11.63 3.58
CA HIS A 126 -12.05 -12.41 3.44
C HIS A 126 -11.11 -11.85 2.36
N ALA A 127 -9.83 -12.26 2.44
CA ALA A 127 -8.79 -11.87 1.49
C ALA A 127 -9.15 -12.22 0.04
N VAL A 128 -8.60 -11.42 -0.88
CA VAL A 128 -8.59 -11.74 -2.31
C VAL A 128 -7.38 -12.60 -2.68
N ILE A 129 -7.46 -13.27 -3.82
CA ILE A 129 -6.39 -14.07 -4.41
C ILE A 129 -6.33 -13.87 -5.92
N GLU A 130 -5.15 -13.98 -6.52
CA GLU A 130 -4.95 -13.97 -7.96
C GLU A 130 -4.59 -15.39 -8.46
N PRO A 131 -5.58 -16.26 -8.77
CA PRO A 131 -5.27 -17.59 -9.27
C PRO A 131 -4.73 -17.59 -10.70
N LEU A 132 -5.00 -16.53 -11.47
CA LEU A 132 -4.52 -16.28 -12.82
C LEU A 132 -4.00 -14.84 -12.90
N PRO A 133 -2.83 -14.57 -13.49
CA PRO A 133 -2.30 -13.21 -13.62
C PRO A 133 -3.34 -12.24 -14.20
N GLY A 134 -3.50 -11.07 -13.56
CA GLY A 134 -4.46 -10.04 -13.94
C GLY A 134 -5.91 -10.29 -13.49
N VAL A 135 -6.19 -11.41 -12.79
CA VAL A 135 -7.55 -11.79 -12.43
C VAL A 135 -7.65 -12.11 -10.93
N LEU A 136 -8.33 -11.22 -10.21
CA LEU A 136 -8.59 -11.38 -8.78
C LEU A 136 -9.89 -12.16 -8.56
N TYR A 137 -9.88 -12.98 -7.52
CA TYR A 137 -11.03 -13.65 -6.96
C TYR A 137 -11.14 -13.31 -5.48
N GLY A 138 -12.37 -13.25 -4.99
CA GLY A 138 -12.64 -13.03 -3.57
C GLY A 138 -14.05 -13.40 -3.20
N VAL A 139 -14.39 -13.17 -1.94
CA VAL A 139 -15.69 -13.54 -1.38
C VAL A 139 -16.49 -12.30 -1.01
N THR A 140 -17.76 -12.27 -1.40
CA THR A 140 -18.71 -11.18 -1.11
C THR A 140 -20.07 -11.73 -0.68
N ASN A 141 -21.06 -10.86 -0.52
CA ASN A 141 -22.40 -11.16 -0.01
C ASN A 141 -22.35 -11.91 1.33
N GLY A 142 -21.52 -11.43 2.25
CA GLY A 142 -21.38 -12.00 3.60
C GLY A 142 -20.88 -13.44 3.61
N GLY A 143 -20.06 -13.84 2.62
CA GLY A 143 -19.50 -15.18 2.52
C GLY A 143 -20.17 -16.10 1.49
N SER A 144 -21.31 -15.71 0.92
CA SER A 144 -22.14 -16.60 0.11
C SER A 144 -21.75 -16.66 -1.37
N SER A 145 -21.05 -15.65 -1.88
CA SER A 145 -20.75 -15.51 -3.32
C SER A 145 -19.25 -15.34 -3.56
N VAL A 146 -18.77 -15.97 -4.63
CA VAL A 146 -17.41 -15.79 -5.14
C VAL A 146 -17.46 -14.81 -6.31
N PHE A 147 -16.71 -13.72 -6.21
CA PHE A 147 -16.57 -12.75 -7.29
C PHE A 147 -15.25 -12.94 -8.04
N LYS A 148 -15.23 -12.42 -9.26
CA LYS A 148 -14.04 -12.23 -10.10
C LYS A 148 -13.93 -10.76 -10.50
N TYR A 149 -12.72 -10.23 -10.47
CA TYR A 149 -12.35 -8.92 -10.97
C TYR A 149 -11.18 -9.02 -11.95
N VAL A 150 -11.34 -8.54 -13.18
CA VAL A 150 -10.27 -8.49 -14.19
C VAL A 150 -9.62 -7.11 -14.13
N ILE A 151 -8.34 -7.06 -13.78
CA ILE A 151 -7.62 -5.81 -13.48
C ILE A 151 -7.57 -4.88 -14.70
N ASP A 152 -7.12 -5.39 -15.85
CA ASP A 152 -6.88 -4.56 -17.04
C ASP A 152 -8.16 -3.93 -17.62
N SER A 153 -9.27 -4.68 -17.61
CA SER A 153 -10.56 -4.23 -18.13
C SER A 153 -11.46 -3.63 -17.04
N GLU A 154 -11.01 -3.62 -15.79
CA GLU A 154 -11.75 -3.21 -14.59
C GLU A 154 -13.15 -3.86 -14.48
N GLN A 155 -13.29 -5.12 -14.91
CA GLN A 155 -14.58 -5.81 -14.99
C GLN A 155 -14.85 -6.66 -13.76
N PHE A 156 -15.98 -6.42 -13.11
CA PHE A 156 -16.47 -7.20 -11.96
C PHE A 156 -17.58 -8.17 -12.38
N SER A 157 -17.59 -9.39 -11.81
CA SER A 157 -18.68 -10.35 -11.98
C SER A 157 -18.79 -11.30 -10.78
N ILE A 158 -20.01 -11.78 -10.50
CA ILE A 158 -20.21 -12.93 -9.60
C ILE A 158 -20.02 -14.20 -10.43
N VAL A 159 -19.09 -15.06 -9.99
CA VAL A 159 -18.78 -16.32 -10.69
C VAL A 159 -19.68 -17.44 -10.21
N ALA A 160 -19.89 -17.52 -8.90
CA ALA A 160 -20.73 -18.55 -8.29
C ALA A 160 -21.29 -18.08 -6.95
N THR A 161 -22.45 -18.62 -6.61
CA THR A 161 -23.09 -18.42 -5.30
C THR A 161 -23.35 -19.79 -4.68
N LEU A 162 -23.05 -19.93 -3.39
CA LEU A 162 -23.36 -21.14 -2.64
C LEU A 162 -24.87 -21.37 -2.64
N PRO A 163 -25.36 -22.55 -3.04
CA PRO A 163 -26.78 -22.81 -3.08
C PRO A 163 -27.37 -22.79 -1.66
N PRO A 164 -28.51 -22.12 -1.43
CA PRO A 164 -29.23 -22.23 -0.17
C PRO A 164 -29.79 -23.65 -0.02
N PHE A 165 -30.12 -24.03 1.21
CA PHE A 165 -30.80 -25.29 1.51
C PHE A 165 -31.87 -25.08 2.57
N ILE A 166 -32.82 -26.01 2.66
CA ILE A 166 -33.93 -25.93 3.63
C ILE A 166 -33.54 -26.71 4.89
N TYR A 167 -33.72 -26.07 6.04
CA TYR A 167 -33.54 -26.68 7.35
C TYR A 167 -34.62 -26.18 8.32
N ASN A 168 -35.30 -27.10 9.01
CA ASN A 168 -36.45 -26.81 9.89
C ASN A 168 -37.47 -25.85 9.24
N GLY A 169 -37.77 -26.08 7.95
CA GLY A 169 -38.72 -25.26 7.19
C GLY A 169 -38.22 -23.86 6.83
N SER A 170 -36.94 -23.54 7.05
CA SER A 170 -36.34 -22.23 6.75
C SER A 170 -35.14 -22.35 5.83
N ASN A 171 -34.97 -21.38 4.92
CA ASN A 171 -33.77 -21.31 4.08
C ASN A 171 -32.55 -20.95 4.91
N GLN A 172 -31.49 -21.74 4.74
CA GLN A 172 -30.17 -21.52 5.30
C GLN A 172 -29.20 -21.18 4.18
N TYR A 173 -28.25 -20.30 4.50
CA TYR A 173 -27.30 -19.75 3.54
C TYR A 173 -25.87 -20.10 3.99
N PRO A 174 -25.19 -21.04 3.30
CA PRO A 174 -23.79 -21.34 3.56
C PRO A 174 -22.93 -20.10 3.42
N LYS A 175 -21.87 -20.00 4.21
CA LYS A 175 -20.87 -18.92 4.11
C LYS A 175 -19.48 -19.50 4.06
N LEU A 176 -18.66 -19.04 3.12
CA LEU A 176 -17.22 -19.22 3.18
C LEU A 176 -16.68 -18.50 4.42
N ILE A 177 -15.85 -19.18 5.20
CA ILE A 177 -15.31 -18.67 6.47
C ILE A 177 -13.88 -18.18 6.38
N ALA A 178 -13.25 -18.34 5.23
CA ALA A 178 -11.89 -17.89 4.95
C ALA A 178 -11.77 -17.53 3.47
N GLY A 179 -10.63 -16.91 3.12
CA GLY A 179 -10.25 -16.71 1.72
C GLY A 179 -10.12 -18.06 1.00
N MET A 180 -10.43 -18.07 -0.30
CA MET A 180 -10.22 -19.26 -1.12
C MET A 180 -8.74 -19.42 -1.47
N MET A 181 -8.28 -20.66 -1.63
CA MET A 181 -6.92 -20.96 -2.08
C MET A 181 -6.93 -21.65 -3.45
N LYS A 182 -5.94 -21.37 -4.29
CA LYS A 182 -5.72 -22.10 -5.54
C LYS A 182 -4.87 -23.33 -5.25
N ALA A 183 -5.35 -24.52 -5.62
CA ALA A 183 -4.59 -25.75 -5.49
C ALA A 183 -3.86 -26.11 -6.80
N SER A 184 -2.95 -27.08 -6.72
CA SER A 184 -2.14 -27.58 -7.84
C SER A 184 -2.94 -28.21 -8.98
N ASP A 185 -4.19 -28.63 -8.74
CA ASP A 185 -5.11 -29.11 -9.76
C ASP A 185 -5.73 -27.97 -10.61
N GLY A 186 -5.38 -26.72 -10.31
CA GLY A 186 -5.84 -25.53 -11.01
C GLY A 186 -7.19 -24.98 -10.55
N ASN A 187 -7.84 -25.57 -9.55
CA ASN A 187 -9.13 -25.12 -9.02
C ASN A 187 -8.96 -24.26 -7.76
N LEU A 188 -10.00 -23.48 -7.43
CA LEU A 188 -10.08 -22.80 -6.13
C LEU A 188 -10.82 -23.67 -5.13
N TYR A 189 -10.34 -23.69 -3.89
CA TYR A 189 -10.95 -24.39 -2.77
C TYR A 189 -11.29 -23.42 -1.65
N GLY A 190 -12.47 -23.62 -1.07
CA GLY A 190 -12.97 -22.81 0.04
C GLY A 190 -13.68 -23.66 1.06
N VAL A 191 -13.71 -23.18 2.30
CA VAL A 191 -14.29 -23.88 3.44
C VAL A 191 -15.51 -23.10 3.92
N THR A 192 -16.60 -23.80 4.24
CA THR A 192 -17.82 -23.16 4.77
C THR A 192 -18.07 -23.43 6.24
N SER A 193 -18.68 -22.47 6.94
CA SER A 193 -19.09 -22.60 8.35
C SER A 193 -20.23 -23.59 8.52
N MET A 194 -20.36 -24.08 9.75
CA MET A 194 -21.65 -24.50 10.31
C MET A 194 -22.44 -23.28 10.79
N ALA A 195 -23.77 -23.31 10.68
CA ALA A 195 -24.59 -22.44 11.53
C ALA A 195 -24.47 -22.94 12.99
N PRO A 196 -24.21 -22.07 13.99
CA PRO A 196 -24.20 -22.50 15.39
C PRO A 196 -25.61 -22.95 15.79
N SER A 197 -25.80 -24.23 16.10
CA SER A 197 -27.00 -24.71 16.79
C SER A 197 -26.63 -25.82 17.77
N THR A 198 -27.20 -25.74 18.97
CA THR A 198 -26.94 -26.64 20.11
C THR A 198 -27.60 -28.02 19.99
N GLN A 199 -28.11 -28.40 18.80
CA GLN A 199 -29.02 -29.54 18.67
C GLN A 199 -28.74 -30.41 17.44
N ASN A 200 -27.66 -31.20 17.49
CA ASN A 200 -27.48 -32.51 16.83
C ASN A 200 -28.22 -32.78 15.49
N ILE A 201 -28.09 -31.91 14.47
CA ILE A 201 -28.75 -32.04 13.13
C ILE A 201 -27.72 -31.67 12.00
N PRO A 202 -27.82 -32.21 10.75
CA PRO A 202 -26.70 -32.35 9.83
C PRO A 202 -26.49 -31.07 9.01
N TYR A 203 -25.77 -30.12 9.58
CA TYR A 203 -25.07 -29.15 8.75
C TYR A 203 -23.60 -29.04 9.11
N PRO A 204 -22.82 -30.11 8.88
CA PRO A 204 -21.37 -29.96 8.87
C PRO A 204 -20.96 -28.98 7.78
N GLY A 205 -19.98 -28.13 8.10
CA GLY A 205 -19.29 -27.34 7.09
C GLY A 205 -18.77 -28.24 5.96
N GLY A 206 -18.35 -27.65 4.85
CA GLY A 206 -17.82 -28.43 3.73
C GLY A 206 -16.63 -27.78 3.09
N ILE A 207 -15.93 -28.57 2.29
CA ILE A 207 -14.96 -28.07 1.32
C ILE A 207 -15.70 -27.94 0.00
N TYR A 208 -15.62 -26.75 -0.60
CA TYR A 208 -16.13 -26.46 -1.92
C TYR A 208 -14.97 -26.25 -2.88
N ARG A 209 -15.15 -26.74 -4.10
CA ARG A 209 -14.25 -26.56 -5.23
C ARG A 209 -14.95 -25.70 -6.28
N LEU A 210 -14.32 -24.61 -6.69
CA LEU A 210 -14.69 -23.82 -7.86
C LEU A 210 -13.77 -24.18 -9.02
N ASN A 211 -14.36 -24.67 -10.10
CA ASN A 211 -13.64 -24.85 -11.36
C ASN A 211 -13.48 -23.50 -12.06
N LEU A 212 -12.23 -23.06 -12.26
CA LEU A 212 -11.94 -21.75 -12.83
C LEU A 212 -12.32 -21.63 -14.32
N ALA A 213 -12.35 -22.74 -15.06
CA ALA A 213 -12.69 -22.76 -16.47
C ALA A 213 -14.21 -22.70 -16.69
N THR A 214 -15.00 -23.39 -15.85
CA THR A 214 -16.46 -23.49 -16.03
C THR A 214 -17.26 -22.60 -15.09
N GLY A 215 -16.63 -22.04 -14.05
CA GLY A 215 -17.33 -21.32 -12.98
C GLY A 215 -18.16 -22.22 -12.06
N GLN A 216 -18.08 -23.55 -12.22
CA GLN A 216 -18.89 -24.48 -11.45
C GLN A 216 -18.36 -24.62 -10.01
N LEU A 217 -19.20 -24.30 -9.04
CA LEU A 217 -18.93 -24.46 -7.61
C LEU A 217 -19.61 -25.73 -7.08
N VAL A 218 -18.83 -26.68 -6.56
CA VAL A 218 -19.31 -27.98 -6.09
C VAL A 218 -18.78 -28.27 -4.70
N LYS A 219 -19.64 -28.80 -3.82
CA LYS A 219 -19.20 -29.34 -2.53
C LYS A 219 -18.49 -30.67 -2.76
N VAL A 220 -17.22 -30.76 -2.39
CA VAL A 220 -16.38 -31.95 -2.59
C VAL A 220 -16.15 -32.74 -1.31
N TYR A 221 -16.41 -32.14 -0.16
CA TYR A 221 -16.32 -32.82 1.13
C TYR A 221 -17.32 -32.26 2.13
N VAL A 222 -17.74 -33.10 3.07
CA VAL A 222 -18.68 -32.81 4.14
C VAL A 222 -17.98 -33.17 5.45
N PHE A 223 -17.77 -32.20 6.34
CA PHE A 223 -17.15 -32.49 7.63
C PHE A 223 -18.07 -33.32 8.55
N GLY A 224 -17.57 -33.76 9.70
CA GLY A 224 -18.37 -34.50 10.68
C GLY A 224 -19.24 -33.61 11.57
N VAL A 225 -20.01 -34.22 12.46
CA VAL A 225 -20.78 -33.52 13.51
C VAL A 225 -20.42 -34.10 14.89
N GLY A 226 -21.01 -33.60 15.98
CA GLY A 226 -20.66 -33.96 17.36
C GLY A 226 -20.23 -35.42 17.56
N GLY A 227 -19.03 -35.62 18.08
CA GLY A 227 -18.40 -36.94 18.24
C GLY A 227 -17.59 -37.44 17.03
N SER A 228 -17.50 -36.69 15.94
CA SER A 228 -16.62 -37.02 14.81
C SER A 228 -15.17 -36.63 15.07
N ASP A 229 -14.24 -37.43 14.53
CA ASP A 229 -12.79 -37.14 14.57
C ASP A 229 -12.47 -35.75 14.00
N ILE A 230 -13.08 -35.40 12.88
CA ILE A 230 -12.94 -34.09 12.24
C ILE A 230 -14.34 -33.51 12.10
N MET A 231 -14.65 -32.51 12.91
CA MET A 231 -16.03 -32.04 13.11
C MET A 231 -16.34 -30.80 12.27
N TYR A 232 -15.87 -29.61 12.65
CA TYR A 232 -16.06 -28.44 11.79
C TYR A 232 -14.97 -27.40 11.95
N PRO A 233 -14.62 -26.70 10.87
CA PRO A 233 -13.58 -25.68 10.89
C PRO A 233 -14.03 -24.43 11.67
N MET A 234 -13.08 -23.81 12.35
CA MET A 234 -13.30 -22.54 13.04
C MET A 234 -13.32 -21.39 12.04
N TYR A 235 -13.86 -20.24 12.44
CA TYR A 235 -13.82 -19.02 11.61
C TYR A 235 -12.37 -18.70 11.17
N GLU A 236 -12.20 -18.22 9.94
CA GLU A 236 -10.91 -17.97 9.27
C GLU A 236 -10.03 -19.21 9.00
N SER A 237 -10.47 -20.42 9.37
CA SER A 237 -9.73 -21.66 9.10
C SER A 237 -9.87 -22.07 7.63
N GLY A 238 -9.02 -21.47 6.78
CA GLY A 238 -8.87 -21.82 5.38
C GLY A 238 -8.04 -23.09 5.16
N LEU A 239 -7.75 -23.37 3.88
CA LEU A 239 -6.92 -24.49 3.46
C LEU A 239 -5.55 -23.98 3.01
N VAL A 240 -4.52 -24.80 3.23
CA VAL A 240 -3.18 -24.63 2.67
C VAL A 240 -2.76 -25.90 1.94
N GLU A 241 -2.16 -25.77 0.76
CA GLU A 241 -1.66 -26.95 0.04
C GLU A 241 -0.24 -27.29 0.50
N GLY A 242 -0.08 -28.43 1.18
CA GLY A 242 1.22 -28.89 1.68
C GLY A 242 2.06 -29.51 0.57
N ALA A 243 1.45 -30.42 -0.20
CA ALA A 243 2.00 -31.01 -1.41
C ALA A 243 0.90 -31.05 -2.49
N ALA A 244 1.29 -31.24 -3.76
CA ALA A 244 0.33 -31.27 -4.86
C ALA A 244 -0.84 -32.24 -4.58
N GLY A 245 -2.06 -31.70 -4.54
CA GLY A 245 -3.29 -32.45 -4.31
C GLY A 245 -3.61 -32.73 -2.84
N LYS A 246 -2.82 -32.23 -1.90
CA LYS A 246 -2.99 -32.45 -0.45
C LYS A 246 -3.22 -31.12 0.26
N LEU A 247 -4.48 -30.88 0.63
CA LEU A 247 -4.92 -29.66 1.30
C LEU A 247 -5.00 -29.90 2.80
N TYR A 248 -4.44 -29.02 3.60
CA TYR A 248 -4.42 -29.12 5.04
C TYR A 248 -5.25 -28.00 5.65
N GLY A 249 -5.86 -28.28 6.79
CA GLY A 249 -6.60 -27.30 7.57
C GLY A 249 -6.76 -27.76 9.01
N THR A 250 -7.34 -26.88 9.81
CA THR A 250 -7.67 -27.15 11.21
C THR A 250 -9.17 -27.16 11.39
N ALA A 251 -9.63 -28.02 12.29
CA ALA A 251 -11.04 -28.12 12.65
C ALA A 251 -11.18 -28.36 14.15
N LEU A 252 -12.37 -28.09 14.69
CA LEU A 252 -12.79 -28.69 15.95
C LEU A 252 -13.04 -30.19 15.75
N GLY A 253 -12.94 -30.96 16.82
CA GLY A 253 -13.06 -32.41 16.76
C GLY A 253 -12.26 -33.09 17.86
N GLY A 254 -11.89 -34.35 17.61
CA GLY A 254 -11.11 -35.17 18.52
C GLY A 254 -11.96 -36.04 19.45
N ALA A 255 -12.80 -36.92 18.92
CA ALA A 255 -13.25 -38.04 19.74
C ALA A 255 -11.99 -38.87 20.14
N HIS A 256 -11.51 -38.71 21.37
CA HIS A 256 -10.54 -39.62 21.97
C HIS A 256 -11.10 -41.04 21.95
N ILE A 257 -10.77 -41.83 20.92
CA ILE A 257 -10.79 -43.30 21.02
C ILE A 257 -9.36 -43.77 21.27
N GLY A 258 -8.86 -43.37 22.43
CA GLY A 258 -7.71 -43.94 23.13
C GLY A 258 -8.13 -44.19 24.59
N PRO A 259 -7.31 -44.85 25.43
CA PRO A 259 -7.71 -45.42 26.73
C PRO A 259 -8.22 -44.42 27.80
N GLN A 260 -8.45 -43.15 27.47
CA GLN A 260 -8.71 -42.06 28.42
C GLN A 260 -10.04 -41.29 28.25
N GLY A 261 -10.95 -41.70 27.35
CA GLY A 261 -12.33 -41.17 27.32
C GLY A 261 -12.50 -39.76 26.73
N VAL A 262 -13.75 -39.26 26.74
CA VAL A 262 -14.30 -38.16 25.91
C VAL A 262 -13.50 -36.85 25.95
N ALA A 263 -13.21 -36.27 24.78
CA ALA A 263 -12.61 -34.95 24.65
C ALA A 263 -13.49 -33.82 25.22
N PRO A 264 -12.92 -32.91 26.03
CA PRO A 264 -13.59 -31.68 26.42
C PRO A 264 -13.93 -30.79 25.21
N LEU A 265 -14.97 -29.97 25.37
CA LEU A 265 -15.34 -28.91 24.44
C LEU A 265 -14.12 -27.99 24.17
N GLY A 266 -13.74 -27.83 22.89
CA GLY A 266 -12.62 -26.98 22.46
C GLY A 266 -11.40 -27.74 21.93
N SER A 267 -11.36 -29.07 22.05
CA SER A 267 -10.35 -29.90 21.36
C SER A 267 -10.44 -29.72 19.84
N GLY A 268 -9.33 -29.93 19.13
CA GLY A 268 -9.25 -29.69 17.69
C GLY A 268 -8.35 -30.69 16.97
N THR A 269 -8.33 -30.61 15.66
CA THR A 269 -7.67 -31.59 14.81
C THR A 269 -6.98 -30.89 13.64
N LEU A 270 -5.75 -31.31 13.35
CA LEU A 270 -5.09 -31.05 12.06
C LEU A 270 -5.52 -32.14 11.08
N TYR A 271 -6.01 -31.77 9.91
CA TYR A 271 -6.45 -32.71 8.89
C TYR A 271 -5.77 -32.47 7.53
N GLU A 272 -5.84 -33.50 6.69
CA GLU A 272 -5.47 -33.49 5.27
C GLU A 272 -6.66 -33.96 4.45
N PHE A 273 -7.08 -33.14 3.50
CA PHE A 273 -7.98 -33.50 2.42
C PHE A 273 -7.17 -33.80 1.16
N THR A 274 -7.26 -35.02 0.66
CA THR A 274 -6.65 -35.42 -0.62
C THR A 274 -7.67 -35.20 -1.75
N ILE A 275 -7.32 -34.34 -2.70
CA ILE A 275 -8.17 -33.99 -3.85
C ILE A 275 -8.50 -35.26 -4.66
N ALA A 276 -7.50 -36.09 -4.91
CA ALA A 276 -7.68 -37.37 -5.58
C ALA A 276 -8.52 -38.31 -4.71
N GLY A 277 -9.73 -38.65 -5.17
CA GLY A 277 -10.66 -39.51 -4.44
C GLY A 277 -11.44 -38.80 -3.32
N ALA A 278 -11.24 -37.49 -3.12
CA ALA A 278 -11.95 -36.68 -2.12
C ALA A 278 -11.94 -37.28 -0.71
N THR A 279 -10.78 -37.76 -0.27
CA THR A 279 -10.61 -38.44 1.02
C THR A 279 -10.11 -37.49 2.10
N MET A 280 -10.51 -37.75 3.35
CA MET A 280 -10.11 -36.97 4.52
C MET A 280 -9.33 -37.84 5.48
N ALA A 281 -8.19 -37.34 5.94
CA ALA A 281 -7.33 -37.99 6.91
C ALA A 281 -7.02 -37.05 8.06
N LYS A 282 -7.21 -37.55 9.28
CA LYS A 282 -6.71 -36.89 10.49
C LYS A 282 -5.18 -37.04 10.55
N LYS A 283 -4.49 -35.95 10.88
CA LYS A 283 -3.03 -35.92 11.05
C LYS A 283 -2.59 -35.76 12.50
N PHE A 284 -3.34 -35.01 13.29
CA PHE A 284 -3.04 -34.81 14.70
C PHE A 284 -4.29 -34.42 15.49
N ASP A 285 -4.43 -34.95 16.70
CA ASP A 285 -5.45 -34.55 17.68
C ASP A 285 -4.84 -33.62 18.74
N PHE A 286 -5.40 -32.43 18.88
CA PHE A 286 -5.08 -31.49 19.94
C PHE A 286 -5.90 -31.81 21.18
N ASP A 287 -5.20 -32.09 22.28
CA ASP A 287 -5.80 -32.37 23.57
C ASP A 287 -5.93 -31.09 24.41
N TYR A 288 -7.16 -30.75 24.79
CA TYR A 288 -7.46 -29.57 25.62
C TYR A 288 -6.59 -29.45 26.89
N ALA A 289 -6.33 -30.58 27.57
CA ALA A 289 -5.63 -30.62 28.86
C ALA A 289 -4.10 -30.69 28.73
N VAL A 290 -3.58 -31.17 27.59
CA VAL A 290 -2.15 -31.41 27.41
C VAL A 290 -1.53 -30.38 26.45
N ASN A 291 -2.09 -30.27 25.24
CA ASN A 291 -1.47 -29.56 24.13
C ASN A 291 -2.22 -28.28 23.75
N GLY A 292 -3.49 -28.17 24.10
CA GLY A 292 -4.29 -26.95 23.94
C GLY A 292 -5.50 -27.17 23.05
N ALA A 293 -6.29 -26.11 22.94
CA ALA A 293 -7.59 -26.10 22.32
C ALA A 293 -7.66 -25.02 21.23
N ASN A 294 -8.69 -25.09 20.38
CA ASN A 294 -9.01 -24.07 19.38
C ASN A 294 -7.84 -23.79 18.41
N PRO A 295 -7.45 -24.77 17.58
CA PRO A 295 -6.37 -24.59 16.62
C PRO A 295 -6.70 -23.47 15.63
N SER A 296 -5.74 -22.58 15.43
CA SER A 296 -5.87 -21.45 14.52
C SER A 296 -5.71 -21.88 13.05
N PRO A 297 -6.00 -20.99 12.09
CA PRO A 297 -5.71 -21.23 10.68
C PRO A 297 -4.21 -21.49 10.46
N LEU A 298 -3.92 -22.37 9.50
CA LEU A 298 -2.54 -22.77 9.20
C LEU A 298 -1.82 -21.75 8.32
N ALA A 299 -0.54 -21.57 8.59
CA ALA A 299 0.39 -20.87 7.72
C ALA A 299 1.42 -21.86 7.17
N LYS A 300 1.50 -21.98 5.84
CA LYS A 300 2.57 -22.73 5.19
C LYS A 300 3.79 -21.83 5.05
N SER A 301 4.98 -22.35 5.37
CA SER A 301 6.25 -21.64 5.19
C SER A 301 7.13 -22.31 4.12
N ALA A 302 8.20 -21.60 3.73
CA ALA A 302 9.15 -22.03 2.71
C ALA A 302 10.01 -23.24 3.14
N ASP A 303 10.10 -23.51 4.44
CA ASP A 303 10.76 -24.68 5.03
C ASP A 303 9.92 -25.97 4.93
N ASN A 304 8.81 -25.94 4.17
CA ASN A 304 7.89 -27.06 3.99
C ASN A 304 7.23 -27.54 5.30
N LYS A 305 7.03 -26.63 6.24
CA LYS A 305 6.25 -26.87 7.46
C LYS A 305 4.97 -26.04 7.48
N LEU A 306 4.02 -26.50 8.28
CA LEU A 306 2.80 -25.78 8.62
C LEU A 306 2.91 -25.25 10.04
N TYR A 307 2.51 -24.00 10.26
CA TYR A 307 2.54 -23.34 11.55
C TYR A 307 1.13 -22.91 11.96
N GLY A 308 0.85 -22.94 13.26
CA GLY A 308 -0.39 -22.44 13.83
C GLY A 308 -0.26 -22.21 15.33
N THR A 309 -1.34 -21.74 15.93
CA THR A 309 -1.42 -21.51 17.38
C THR A 309 -2.57 -22.30 17.98
N LEU A 310 -2.45 -22.58 19.28
CA LEU A 310 -3.53 -23.07 20.12
C LEU A 310 -3.82 -22.01 21.17
N GLY A 311 -5.09 -21.66 21.37
CA GLY A 311 -5.52 -20.56 22.23
C GLY A 311 -5.43 -20.84 23.74
N GLY A 312 -4.86 -21.97 24.15
CA GLY A 312 -4.80 -22.39 25.55
C GLY A 312 -6.18 -22.69 26.14
N ASN A 313 -6.23 -22.85 27.45
CA ASN A 313 -7.45 -23.24 28.19
C ASN A 313 -7.73 -22.35 29.40
N ASN A 314 -6.92 -21.31 29.63
CA ASN A 314 -7.05 -20.36 30.73
C ASN A 314 -7.02 -20.99 32.14
N ASN A 315 -6.63 -22.26 32.26
CA ASN A 315 -6.51 -22.97 33.52
C ASN A 315 -5.03 -23.02 33.94
N SER A 316 -4.65 -22.15 34.87
CA SER A 316 -3.26 -22.01 35.35
C SER A 316 -2.67 -23.26 36.01
N ALA A 317 -3.48 -24.30 36.25
CA ALA A 317 -2.98 -25.60 36.70
C ALA A 317 -2.34 -26.44 35.58
N LEU A 318 -2.53 -26.05 34.31
CA LEU A 318 -2.02 -26.76 33.13
C LEU A 318 -0.86 -26.00 32.51
N ALA A 319 0.13 -26.73 32.00
CA ALA A 319 1.37 -26.16 31.46
C ALA A 319 1.16 -25.24 30.25
N ASN A 320 0.04 -25.37 29.55
CA ASN A 320 -0.33 -24.68 28.32
C ASN A 320 -1.51 -23.70 28.51
N ALA A 321 -1.73 -23.23 29.74
CA ALA A 321 -2.88 -22.39 30.11
C ALA A 321 -3.08 -21.19 29.18
N ASP A 322 -1.98 -20.56 28.77
CA ASP A 322 -1.97 -19.33 27.98
C ASP A 322 -1.83 -19.57 26.45
N GLY A 323 -1.70 -20.83 26.03
CA GLY A 323 -1.61 -21.24 24.63
C GLY A 323 -0.20 -21.51 24.14
N LEU A 324 -0.08 -21.90 22.87
CA LEU A 324 1.22 -22.29 22.29
C LEU A 324 1.28 -22.05 20.78
N VAL A 325 2.49 -22.13 20.23
CA VAL A 325 2.77 -22.24 18.79
C VAL A 325 3.11 -23.70 18.48
N PHE A 326 2.48 -24.28 17.46
CA PHE A 326 2.84 -25.60 16.94
C PHE A 326 3.42 -25.49 15.53
N GLU A 327 4.27 -26.45 15.18
CA GLU A 327 4.69 -26.71 13.81
C GLU A 327 4.41 -28.16 13.42
N TYR A 328 4.04 -28.38 12.16
CA TYR A 328 3.83 -29.69 11.56
C TYR A 328 4.75 -29.84 10.37
N ASP A 329 5.64 -30.82 10.42
CA ASP A 329 6.61 -31.11 9.38
C ASP A 329 5.96 -32.01 8.32
N LEU A 330 5.79 -31.48 7.11
CA LEU A 330 5.10 -32.19 6.01
C LEU A 330 5.91 -33.37 5.48
N ALA A 331 7.23 -33.42 5.71
CA ALA A 331 8.10 -34.50 5.23
C ALA A 331 8.05 -35.72 6.17
N THR A 332 8.05 -35.48 7.47
CA THR A 332 8.05 -36.52 8.51
C THR A 332 6.67 -36.85 9.04
N GLY A 333 5.69 -35.98 8.84
CA GLY A 333 4.34 -36.10 9.41
C GLY A 333 4.29 -35.89 10.92
N SER A 334 5.32 -35.28 11.50
CA SER A 334 5.46 -35.08 12.95
C SER A 334 5.04 -33.66 13.37
N LEU A 335 4.42 -33.55 14.54
CA LEU A 335 4.07 -32.27 15.17
C LEU A 335 5.03 -31.95 16.32
N SER A 336 5.46 -30.70 16.43
CA SER A 336 6.23 -30.19 17.57
C SER A 336 5.66 -28.87 18.09
N MET A 337 6.04 -28.49 19.31
CA MET A 337 5.56 -27.28 20.00
C MET A 337 6.75 -26.38 20.32
N PRO A 338 7.21 -25.55 19.37
CA PRO A 338 8.42 -24.74 19.54
C PRO A 338 8.34 -23.77 20.72
N HIS A 339 7.14 -23.35 21.12
CA HIS A 339 6.97 -22.41 22.23
C HIS A 339 5.60 -22.57 22.89
N ILE A 340 5.58 -22.61 24.21
CA ILE A 340 4.38 -22.57 25.05
C ILE A 340 4.40 -21.23 25.78
N PHE A 341 3.35 -20.44 25.61
CA PHE A 341 3.27 -19.10 26.21
C PHE A 341 3.03 -19.20 27.71
N SER A 342 3.63 -18.27 28.45
CA SER A 342 3.32 -18.00 29.84
C SER A 342 3.06 -16.52 30.07
N TYR A 343 1.81 -16.18 30.41
CA TYR A 343 1.41 -14.80 30.64
C TYR A 343 2.12 -14.20 31.86
N VAL A 344 2.47 -15.03 32.85
CA VAL A 344 3.09 -14.59 34.11
C VAL A 344 4.62 -14.66 34.10
N ALA A 345 5.23 -15.35 33.13
CA ALA A 345 6.68 -15.56 33.05
C ALA A 345 7.33 -14.83 31.87
N ASP A 346 6.98 -13.54 31.71
CA ASP A 346 7.59 -12.56 30.78
C ASP A 346 7.08 -12.51 29.34
N ASP A 347 6.41 -13.54 28.80
CA ASP A 347 5.88 -13.46 27.42
C ASP A 347 4.73 -12.44 27.29
N LEU A 348 3.90 -12.32 28.35
CA LEU A 348 2.71 -11.46 28.40
C LEU A 348 1.71 -11.72 27.23
N VAL A 349 1.77 -12.91 26.64
CA VAL A 349 0.86 -13.41 25.60
C VAL A 349 -0.06 -14.45 26.21
N ARG A 350 -1.36 -14.35 25.93
CA ARG A 350 -2.36 -15.31 26.38
C ARG A 350 -3.44 -15.49 25.34
N SER A 351 -3.84 -16.72 25.07
CA SER A 351 -4.86 -17.09 24.08
C SER A 351 -4.57 -16.56 22.67
N PRO A 352 -3.43 -16.94 22.06
CA PRO A 352 -3.13 -16.59 20.69
C PRO A 352 -4.20 -17.12 19.73
N TYR A 353 -4.55 -16.34 18.71
CA TYR A 353 -5.60 -16.66 17.75
C TYR A 353 -5.27 -16.15 16.35
N GLY A 354 -6.06 -16.59 15.37
CA GLY A 354 -5.92 -16.19 13.97
C GLY A 354 -4.70 -16.79 13.29
N ALA A 355 -4.57 -16.54 11.99
CA ALA A 355 -3.45 -17.07 11.22
C ALA A 355 -2.13 -16.41 11.66
N VAL A 356 -1.07 -17.21 11.76
CA VAL A 356 0.29 -16.70 11.95
C VAL A 356 0.98 -16.40 10.61
N LEU A 357 2.11 -15.70 10.69
CA LEU A 357 3.08 -15.56 9.61
C LEU A 357 4.43 -16.07 10.10
N LYS A 358 5.03 -17.02 9.37
CA LYS A 358 6.43 -17.40 9.57
C LYS A 358 7.31 -16.55 8.65
N GLY A 359 7.98 -15.56 9.23
CA GLY A 359 8.84 -14.63 8.52
C GLY A 359 10.18 -15.25 8.11
N SER A 360 10.84 -14.60 7.16
CA SER A 360 12.17 -15.00 6.67
C SER A 360 13.31 -14.74 7.67
N ASP A 361 13.05 -13.97 8.72
CA ASP A 361 13.94 -13.78 9.87
C ASP A 361 13.85 -14.93 10.90
N ASN A 362 13.17 -16.02 10.54
CA ASN A 362 12.90 -17.18 11.37
C ASN A 362 12.01 -16.89 12.60
N ALA A 363 11.24 -15.81 12.58
CA ALA A 363 10.26 -15.51 13.61
C ALA A 363 8.83 -15.89 13.20
N ILE A 364 8.00 -16.16 14.21
CA ILE A 364 6.55 -16.30 14.08
C ILE A 364 5.91 -14.99 14.53
N TYR A 365 5.08 -14.43 13.66
CA TYR A 365 4.26 -13.25 13.94
C TYR A 365 2.81 -13.71 14.09
N GLY A 366 2.18 -13.34 15.20
CA GLY A 366 0.81 -13.75 15.50
C GLY A 366 0.08 -12.75 16.38
N ASN A 367 -1.17 -13.09 16.69
CA ASN A 367 -2.09 -12.22 17.42
C ASN A 367 -2.53 -12.85 18.73
N SER A 368 -2.75 -12.02 19.74
CA SER A 368 -3.46 -12.38 20.96
C SER A 368 -4.38 -11.21 21.38
N PRO A 369 -5.28 -11.40 22.37
CA PRO A 369 -6.09 -10.32 22.92
C PRO A 369 -5.26 -9.20 23.56
N GLN A 370 -3.97 -9.46 23.82
CA GLN A 370 -3.02 -8.48 24.34
C GLN A 370 -2.23 -7.76 23.22
N GLY A 371 -2.49 -8.07 21.96
CA GLY A 371 -1.86 -7.48 20.79
C GLY A 371 -1.01 -8.48 20.00
N THR A 372 -0.28 -7.98 19.02
CA THR A 372 0.64 -8.81 18.23
C THR A 372 1.88 -9.21 19.01
N PHE A 373 2.35 -10.42 18.74
CA PHE A 373 3.63 -10.94 19.23
C PHE A 373 4.55 -11.33 18.07
N LYS A 374 5.86 -11.23 18.34
CA LYS A 374 6.94 -11.80 17.53
C LYS A 374 7.66 -12.84 18.38
N LEU A 375 7.64 -14.10 17.97
CA LEU A 375 8.39 -15.19 18.58
C LEU A 375 9.61 -15.51 17.70
N ASN A 376 10.82 -15.27 18.19
CA ASN A 376 12.03 -15.68 17.48
C ASN A 376 12.33 -17.15 17.77
N LEU A 377 12.26 -18.01 16.74
CA LEU A 377 12.46 -19.46 16.92
C LEU A 377 13.91 -19.86 17.16
N THR A 378 14.87 -18.95 16.94
CA THR A 378 16.30 -19.25 17.09
C THR A 378 16.74 -19.24 18.56
N ASN A 379 16.23 -18.28 19.32
CA ASN A 379 16.57 -18.08 20.73
C ASN A 379 15.36 -18.21 21.66
N ASN A 380 14.18 -18.54 21.10
CA ASN A 380 12.91 -18.72 21.81
C ASN A 380 12.47 -17.50 22.62
N THR A 381 12.78 -16.28 22.16
CA THR A 381 12.36 -15.04 22.83
C THR A 381 11.09 -14.47 22.21
N VAL A 382 10.15 -14.04 23.05
CA VAL A 382 8.92 -13.35 22.65
C VAL A 382 9.08 -11.85 22.85
N ILE A 383 8.71 -11.09 21.82
CA ILE A 383 8.57 -9.64 21.90
C ILE A 383 7.10 -9.28 21.66
N ARG A 384 6.50 -8.58 22.61
CA ARG A 384 5.13 -8.08 22.54
C ARG A 384 5.14 -6.62 22.09
N LYS A 385 4.10 -6.21 21.37
CA LYS A 385 3.87 -4.83 20.93
C LYS A 385 4.95 -4.37 19.95
N MET A 386 4.82 -4.84 18.72
CA MET A 386 5.31 -4.03 17.61
C MET A 386 4.52 -2.69 17.52
N ILE A 387 3.34 -2.58 18.17
CA ILE A 387 2.38 -1.46 18.01
C ILE A 387 1.57 -1.24 19.30
N ALA A 388 1.63 -0.05 19.90
CA ALA A 388 0.98 0.30 21.17
C ALA A 388 -0.52 0.59 21.01
N SER A 389 -1.37 -0.33 21.46
CA SER A 389 -2.53 -0.11 22.35
C SER A 389 -3.53 -1.26 22.20
N ASN A 390 -4.09 -1.60 23.35
CA ASN A 390 -5.19 -2.52 23.67
C ASN A 390 -6.51 -2.27 22.93
N THR A 391 -6.49 -1.48 21.86
CA THR A 391 -7.66 -1.20 21.03
C THR A 391 -7.47 -1.62 19.58
N SER A 392 -6.23 -1.80 19.09
CA SER A 392 -5.99 -2.05 17.66
C SER A 392 -5.55 -3.48 17.32
N GLU A 393 -6.38 -4.21 16.59
CA GLU A 393 -6.02 -5.52 16.02
C GLU A 393 -5.21 -5.27 14.74
N LEU A 394 -3.95 -5.74 14.72
CA LEU A 394 -3.43 -6.20 13.45
C LEU A 394 -4.04 -7.54 13.16
N LYS A 395 -4.45 -7.72 11.92
CA LYS A 395 -4.77 -9.03 11.42
C LYS A 395 -3.90 -9.24 10.21
N ASP A 396 -3.57 -10.50 9.99
CA ASP A 396 -3.37 -10.94 8.62
C ASP A 396 -2.14 -10.31 7.93
N LEU A 397 -1.01 -10.29 8.67
CA LEU A 397 0.27 -9.79 8.20
C LEU A 397 0.80 -10.57 6.98
N ILE A 398 1.45 -9.84 6.08
CA ILE A 398 2.25 -10.38 4.98
C ILE A 398 3.67 -9.81 5.03
N GLU A 399 4.66 -10.60 4.62
CA GLU A 399 6.03 -10.13 4.42
C GLU A 399 6.21 -9.71 2.96
N ILE A 400 6.77 -8.52 2.75
CA ILE A 400 7.08 -7.97 1.42
C ILE A 400 8.56 -7.58 1.38
N CYS A 401 9.26 -8.03 0.34
CA CYS A 401 10.53 -7.42 -0.04
C CYS A 401 10.23 -6.20 -0.92
N ARG A 402 10.34 -4.99 -0.35
CA ARG A 402 9.90 -3.76 -1.03
C ARG A 402 11.02 -3.18 -1.90
N LYS A 403 10.78 -3.08 -3.21
CA LYS A 403 11.62 -2.30 -4.14
C LYS A 403 11.58 -0.81 -3.77
N PRO A 404 12.52 0.04 -4.24
CA PRO A 404 12.46 1.46 -3.95
C PRO A 404 11.13 2.07 -4.41
N SER A 405 10.53 2.94 -3.60
CA SER A 405 9.33 3.69 -3.99
C SER A 405 9.67 5.16 -4.20
N TYR A 406 8.79 5.90 -4.87
CA TYR A 406 8.89 7.34 -5.03
C TYR A 406 7.52 7.99 -5.06
N ARG A 407 7.44 9.25 -4.66
CA ARG A 407 6.16 9.97 -4.72
C ARG A 407 5.78 10.22 -6.17
N PHE A 408 4.56 9.85 -6.55
CA PHE A 408 3.99 10.26 -7.83
C PHE A 408 3.99 11.79 -7.94
N PHE A 409 4.51 12.33 -9.05
CA PHE A 409 4.49 13.76 -9.34
C PHE A 409 3.52 14.05 -10.48
N ASP A 410 2.58 14.97 -10.25
CA ASP A 410 1.56 15.35 -11.23
C ASP A 410 2.14 16.12 -12.42
N THR A 411 3.23 16.87 -12.17
CA THR A 411 3.97 17.60 -13.20
C THR A 411 5.23 16.84 -13.56
N ALA A 412 5.24 16.27 -14.77
CA ALA A 412 6.39 15.57 -15.35
C ALA A 412 6.99 16.32 -16.54
N SER A 413 6.64 17.59 -16.75
CA SER A 413 7.12 18.41 -17.87
C SER A 413 7.50 19.80 -17.39
N PHE A 414 8.73 20.22 -17.70
CA PHE A 414 9.33 21.46 -17.24
C PHE A 414 9.89 22.25 -18.41
N ILE A 415 9.67 23.56 -18.42
CA ILE A 415 10.29 24.50 -19.36
C ILE A 415 11.14 25.44 -18.52
N VAL A 416 12.44 25.47 -18.77
CA VAL A 416 13.41 26.26 -17.99
C VAL A 416 14.35 26.98 -18.93
N CYS A 417 14.69 28.23 -18.61
CA CYS A 417 15.62 28.99 -19.41
C CYS A 417 17.05 28.46 -19.32
N GLN A 418 17.79 28.57 -20.42
CA GLN A 418 19.22 28.33 -20.46
C GLN A 418 19.93 29.14 -19.36
N ASN A 419 21.04 28.59 -18.85
CA ASN A 419 21.89 29.10 -17.78
C ASN A 419 21.29 29.05 -16.37
N ASN A 420 19.99 28.83 -16.23
CA ASN A 420 19.37 28.61 -14.93
C ASN A 420 19.67 27.19 -14.41
N PRO A 421 19.73 26.99 -13.08
CA PRO A 421 19.83 25.67 -12.50
C PRO A 421 18.50 24.91 -12.63
N PHE A 422 18.60 23.58 -12.70
CA PHE A 422 17.45 22.68 -12.60
C PHE A 422 17.71 21.63 -11.51
N VAL A 423 16.79 21.57 -10.55
CA VAL A 423 16.82 20.60 -9.45
C VAL A 423 15.50 19.87 -9.40
N PHE A 424 15.54 18.55 -9.43
CA PHE A 424 14.37 17.70 -9.30
C PHE A 424 14.63 16.57 -8.31
N ASP A 425 13.88 16.54 -7.21
CA ASP A 425 13.92 15.48 -6.21
C ASP A 425 12.80 14.46 -6.51
N VAL A 426 13.16 13.19 -6.69
CA VAL A 426 12.17 12.12 -6.90
C VAL A 426 11.36 11.82 -5.63
N HIS A 427 11.79 12.31 -4.47
CA HIS A 427 11.21 12.02 -3.16
C HIS A 427 11.04 10.50 -2.94
N ASN A 428 12.14 9.75 -3.11
CA ASN A 428 12.13 8.31 -3.00
C ASN A 428 12.35 7.80 -1.58
N THR A 429 11.97 6.55 -1.37
CA THR A 429 12.27 5.80 -0.15
C THR A 429 12.99 4.49 -0.48
N ASN A 430 13.78 3.98 0.46
CA ASN A 430 14.33 2.62 0.43
C ASN A 430 15.24 2.29 -0.79
N ALA A 431 15.91 3.28 -1.39
CA ALA A 431 16.91 3.04 -2.45
C ALA A 431 18.33 2.99 -1.87
N ALA A 432 19.15 2.07 -2.39
CA ALA A 432 20.57 1.94 -2.04
C ALA A 432 21.50 2.55 -3.11
N SER A 433 21.05 2.66 -4.36
CA SER A 433 21.79 3.28 -5.45
C SER A 433 20.88 3.88 -6.51
N TYR A 434 21.42 4.80 -7.30
CA TYR A 434 20.69 5.60 -8.30
C TYR A 434 21.48 5.65 -9.61
N VAL A 435 20.76 5.53 -10.73
CA VAL A 435 21.30 5.75 -12.08
C VAL A 435 20.33 6.64 -12.85
N TRP A 436 20.72 7.90 -13.06
CA TRP A 436 19.98 8.79 -13.94
C TRP A 436 20.33 8.56 -15.40
N ARG A 437 19.33 8.61 -16.26
CA ARG A 437 19.48 8.59 -17.72
C ARG A 437 18.76 9.75 -18.36
N LYS A 438 19.36 10.30 -19.41
CA LYS A 438 18.71 11.15 -20.40
C LYS A 438 18.51 10.34 -21.68
N GLY A 439 17.28 9.98 -22.02
CA GLY A 439 17.00 8.96 -23.03
C GLY A 439 17.72 7.66 -22.66
N SER A 440 18.61 7.18 -23.54
CA SER A 440 19.45 6.00 -23.28
C SER A 440 20.78 6.32 -22.58
N THR A 441 21.17 7.59 -22.49
CA THR A 441 22.51 8.00 -22.03
C THR A 441 22.55 8.12 -20.50
N VAL A 442 23.50 7.45 -19.86
CA VAL A 442 23.72 7.53 -18.40
C VAL A 442 24.37 8.85 -18.02
N LEU A 443 23.91 9.44 -16.91
CA LEU A 443 24.48 10.65 -16.30
C LEU A 443 25.29 10.23 -15.06
N PRO A 444 26.59 9.90 -15.19
CA PRO A 444 27.35 9.21 -14.13
C PRO A 444 27.60 10.07 -12.88
N LEU A 445 27.48 11.39 -13.00
CA LEU A 445 27.65 12.31 -11.87
C LEU A 445 26.37 12.47 -11.02
N GLN A 446 25.23 11.98 -11.52
CA GLN A 446 23.94 12.07 -10.85
C GLN A 446 23.68 10.74 -10.11
N THR A 447 24.09 10.67 -8.85
CA THR A 447 24.14 9.42 -8.05
C THR A 447 23.20 9.41 -6.86
N THR A 448 22.29 10.38 -6.75
CA THR A 448 21.29 10.49 -5.68
C THR A 448 19.87 10.52 -6.27
N GLY A 449 18.84 10.56 -5.42
CA GLY A 449 17.45 10.80 -5.83
C GLY A 449 17.20 12.22 -6.35
N ILE A 450 18.20 13.11 -6.31
CA ILE A 450 18.07 14.49 -6.77
C ILE A 450 18.84 14.63 -8.08
N LEU A 451 18.14 14.93 -9.16
CA LEU A 451 18.75 15.39 -10.40
C LEU A 451 19.11 16.86 -10.23
N ASN A 452 20.40 17.20 -10.34
CA ASN A 452 20.89 18.57 -10.21
C ASN A 452 21.76 18.95 -11.41
N ILE A 453 21.26 19.85 -12.25
CA ILE A 453 21.99 20.46 -13.36
C ILE A 453 22.22 21.93 -13.00
N ALA A 454 23.45 22.28 -12.62
CA ALA A 454 23.76 23.59 -12.07
C ALA A 454 23.56 24.76 -13.05
N SER A 455 23.75 24.50 -14.35
CA SER A 455 23.55 25.49 -15.40
C SER A 455 23.11 24.78 -16.68
N LEU A 456 21.87 25.03 -17.11
CA LEU A 456 21.27 24.37 -18.26
C LEU A 456 21.82 24.89 -19.59
N THR A 457 21.98 23.99 -20.54
CA THR A 457 22.24 24.26 -21.96
C THR A 457 21.06 23.77 -22.81
N LEU A 458 20.91 24.26 -24.05
CA LEU A 458 19.88 23.75 -24.96
C LEU A 458 19.99 22.23 -25.18
N ALA A 459 21.22 21.71 -25.14
CA ALA A 459 21.53 20.29 -25.25
C ALA A 459 21.07 19.47 -24.06
N ASP A 460 20.61 20.07 -22.95
CA ASP A 460 20.02 19.40 -21.79
C ASP A 460 18.53 19.08 -21.98
N SER A 461 17.86 19.62 -23.00
CA SER A 461 16.47 19.25 -23.34
C SER A 461 16.33 17.75 -23.62
N GLY A 462 15.36 17.08 -22.99
CA GLY A 462 15.09 15.65 -23.21
C GLY A 462 14.27 14.99 -22.11
N ILE A 463 14.18 13.66 -22.20
CA ILE A 463 13.46 12.84 -21.23
C ILE A 463 14.45 12.22 -20.26
N TYR A 464 14.20 12.41 -18.97
CA TYR A 464 15.00 11.92 -17.87
C TYR A 464 14.28 10.80 -17.11
N THR A 465 15.02 9.79 -16.68
CA THR A 465 14.51 8.74 -15.78
C THR A 465 15.55 8.42 -14.72
N CYS A 466 15.09 8.12 -13.51
CA CYS A 466 15.95 7.61 -12.45
C CYS A 466 15.67 6.12 -12.24
N THR A 467 16.72 5.30 -12.35
CA THR A 467 16.67 3.89 -11.92
C THR A 467 17.20 3.81 -10.49
N MET A 468 16.34 3.44 -9.56
CA MET A 468 16.65 3.24 -8.15
C MET A 468 16.77 1.74 -7.87
N THR A 469 17.81 1.32 -7.16
CA THR A 469 18.05 -0.10 -6.89
C THR A 469 18.24 -0.35 -5.41
N ASN A 470 17.66 -1.45 -4.93
CA ASN A 470 17.94 -2.05 -3.64
C ASN A 470 18.03 -3.59 -3.78
N ALA A 471 18.19 -4.32 -2.68
CA ALA A 471 18.29 -5.78 -2.67
C ALA A 471 16.99 -6.50 -3.08
N CYS A 472 15.83 -5.84 -2.97
CA CYS A 472 14.55 -6.35 -3.46
C CYS A 472 14.34 -6.11 -4.97
N GLY A 473 15.16 -5.25 -5.58
CA GLY A 473 15.21 -5.04 -7.03
C GLY A 473 15.26 -3.57 -7.44
N THR A 474 14.81 -3.32 -8.67
CA THR A 474 14.91 -2.00 -9.32
C THR A 474 13.54 -1.37 -9.54
N THR A 475 13.47 -0.07 -9.33
CA THR A 475 12.33 0.80 -9.68
C THR A 475 12.81 1.88 -10.64
N VAL A 476 12.06 2.11 -11.71
CA VAL A 476 12.32 3.21 -12.64
C VAL A 476 11.21 4.25 -12.46
N THR A 477 11.58 5.52 -12.35
CA THR A 477 10.60 6.60 -12.28
C THR A 477 9.83 6.73 -13.59
N MET A 478 8.64 7.32 -13.55
CA MET A 478 8.02 7.86 -14.75
C MET A 478 8.95 8.86 -15.46
N PRO A 479 8.85 9.00 -16.79
CA PRO A 479 9.70 9.91 -17.55
C PRO A 479 9.44 11.37 -17.19
N LEU A 480 10.52 12.11 -16.93
CA LEU A 480 10.55 13.55 -16.70
C LEU A 480 10.97 14.26 -17.99
N GLN A 481 10.10 15.06 -18.59
CA GLN A 481 10.43 15.88 -19.76
C GLN A 481 10.96 17.25 -19.32
N LEU A 482 12.17 17.59 -19.75
CA LEU A 482 12.77 18.91 -19.58
C LEU A 482 12.97 19.55 -20.96
N THR A 483 12.44 20.75 -21.14
CA THR A 483 12.69 21.61 -22.29
C THR A 483 13.51 22.81 -21.83
N VAL A 484 14.67 23.03 -22.45
CA VAL A 484 15.52 24.18 -22.18
C VAL A 484 15.34 25.20 -23.29
N ASP A 485 14.84 26.38 -22.93
CA ASP A 485 14.61 27.47 -23.87
C ASP A 485 15.74 28.50 -23.81
N GLY A 486 16.11 29.02 -24.97
CA GLY A 486 16.96 30.19 -25.09
C GLY A 486 16.16 31.44 -24.73
N CYS A 487 15.79 31.59 -23.46
CA CYS A 487 15.12 32.77 -22.97
C CYS A 487 16.08 33.95 -23.13
N LEU A 488 15.99 34.66 -24.25
CA LEU A 488 16.44 36.03 -24.33
C LEU A 488 15.68 36.78 -23.24
N GLY A 489 16.38 37.51 -22.36
CA GLY A 489 15.82 38.21 -21.20
C GLY A 489 14.78 39.28 -21.55
N LEU A 490 13.66 38.88 -22.12
CA LEU A 490 12.55 39.74 -22.53
C LEU A 490 11.73 40.21 -21.31
N ASP A 491 11.84 39.52 -20.17
CA ASP A 491 11.13 39.89 -18.94
C ASP A 491 11.64 41.23 -18.35
N GLU A 492 12.91 41.60 -18.55
CA GLU A 492 13.40 42.95 -18.22
C GLU A 492 12.76 44.02 -19.14
N ALA A 493 12.56 43.73 -20.42
CA ALA A 493 11.93 44.65 -21.36
C ALA A 493 10.41 44.81 -21.11
N ILE A 494 9.73 43.77 -20.63
CA ILE A 494 8.30 43.82 -20.29
C ILE A 494 8.08 44.55 -18.97
N GLY A 495 8.95 44.37 -17.97
CA GLY A 495 8.93 45.13 -16.71
C GLY A 495 9.14 46.64 -16.91
N LEU A 496 10.07 47.03 -17.79
CA LEU A 496 10.31 48.43 -18.16
C LEU A 496 9.12 49.05 -18.92
N LYS A 497 8.45 48.29 -19.79
CA LYS A 497 7.29 48.78 -20.55
C LYS A 497 6.09 49.16 -19.68
N ASN A 498 5.89 48.47 -18.56
CA ASN A 498 4.79 48.75 -17.63
C ASN A 498 5.11 49.86 -16.61
N ALA A 499 6.36 50.30 -16.52
CA ALA A 499 6.81 51.32 -15.57
C ALA A 499 6.67 52.75 -16.09
N ILE A 500 6.66 52.96 -17.41
CA ILE A 500 6.49 54.29 -18.02
C ILE A 500 5.01 54.69 -17.95
N LYS A 501 4.71 55.81 -17.29
CA LYS A 501 3.34 56.35 -17.17
C LYS A 501 3.24 57.74 -17.78
N LEU A 502 2.17 57.97 -18.54
CA LEU A 502 1.81 59.26 -19.11
C LEU A 502 0.83 60.00 -18.19
N TYR A 503 1.11 61.25 -17.83
CA TYR A 503 0.18 62.02 -16.99
C TYR A 503 0.28 63.55 -17.21
N PRO A 504 -0.85 64.28 -17.07
CA PRO A 504 -2.21 63.74 -17.02
C PRO A 504 -2.58 63.08 -18.37
N ASN A 505 -3.53 62.16 -18.35
CA ASN A 505 -4.11 61.57 -19.57
C ASN A 505 -5.60 61.37 -19.30
N PRO A 506 -6.50 62.21 -19.83
CA PRO A 506 -6.28 63.21 -20.88
C PRO A 506 -5.36 64.39 -20.50
N ALA A 507 -4.71 65.00 -21.49
CA ALA A 507 -3.74 66.09 -21.34
C ALA A 507 -4.17 67.35 -22.10
N ALA A 508 -4.10 68.51 -21.44
CA ALA A 508 -4.43 69.80 -22.05
C ALA A 508 -3.28 70.36 -22.89
N ASN A 509 -2.20 70.85 -22.28
CA ASN A 509 -1.09 71.47 -23.01
C ASN A 509 0.24 70.75 -22.85
N VAL A 510 0.39 69.96 -21.79
CA VAL A 510 1.64 69.28 -21.43
C VAL A 510 1.35 67.83 -21.07
N LEU A 511 2.17 66.93 -21.60
CA LEU A 511 2.17 65.50 -21.28
C LEU A 511 3.47 65.16 -20.55
N ASN A 512 3.39 64.68 -19.31
CA ASN A 512 4.57 64.29 -18.53
C ASN A 512 4.81 62.78 -18.60
N LEU A 513 6.09 62.40 -18.53
CA LEU A 513 6.54 61.02 -18.44
C LEU A 513 7.04 60.71 -17.02
N LYS A 514 6.46 59.68 -16.37
CA LYS A 514 7.07 59.06 -15.19
C LYS A 514 7.93 57.89 -15.67
N LEU A 515 9.23 57.96 -15.40
CA LEU A 515 10.19 56.90 -15.72
C LEU A 515 10.41 55.97 -14.50
N PRO A 516 10.83 54.71 -14.70
CA PRO A 516 11.22 53.82 -13.61
C PRO A 516 12.38 54.38 -12.78
N GLU A 517 12.36 54.20 -11.45
CA GLU A 517 13.37 54.71 -10.51
C GLU A 517 14.69 53.90 -10.49
N ALA A 518 14.83 52.86 -11.33
CA ALA A 518 16.00 51.98 -11.36
C ALA A 518 16.47 51.73 -12.80
N ALA A 519 17.79 51.86 -12.98
CA ALA A 519 18.63 51.63 -14.17
C ALA A 519 18.84 52.84 -15.10
N ASP A 520 20.07 52.95 -15.60
CA ASP A 520 20.50 53.86 -16.68
C ASP A 520 19.55 53.70 -17.88
N PHE A 521 18.55 54.58 -17.95
CA PHE A 521 17.49 54.57 -18.94
C PHE A 521 17.42 55.94 -19.59
N ALA A 522 17.78 56.02 -20.87
CA ALA A 522 17.85 57.27 -21.62
C ALA A 522 16.86 57.23 -22.78
N ILE A 523 15.89 58.15 -22.78
CA ILE A 523 15.08 58.42 -23.96
C ILE A 523 15.91 59.26 -24.91
N GLN A 524 16.09 58.76 -26.13
CA GLN A 524 16.89 59.42 -27.16
C GLN A 524 16.02 60.27 -28.07
N HIS A 525 14.83 59.77 -28.39
CA HIS A 525 13.97 60.39 -29.38
C HIS A 525 12.48 60.13 -29.09
N ILE A 526 11.65 61.09 -29.46
CA ILE A 526 10.19 61.05 -29.31
C ILE A 526 9.56 61.24 -30.67
N SER A 527 8.50 60.47 -30.93
CA SER A 527 7.59 60.73 -32.04
C SER A 527 6.13 60.59 -31.61
N ILE A 528 5.28 61.47 -32.14
CA ILE A 528 3.83 61.44 -31.91
C ILE A 528 3.15 61.23 -33.26
N THR A 529 2.25 60.26 -33.33
CA THR A 529 1.43 59.97 -34.51
C THR A 529 -0.06 60.09 -34.19
N ASN A 530 -0.85 60.55 -35.16
CA ASN A 530 -2.30 60.55 -35.05
C ASN A 530 -2.88 59.14 -35.35
N MET A 531 -4.18 58.94 -35.15
CA MET A 531 -4.84 57.64 -35.39
C MET A 531 -4.88 57.19 -36.86
N LEU A 532 -4.51 58.07 -37.81
CA LEU A 532 -4.34 57.72 -39.23
C LEU A 532 -2.90 57.27 -39.54
N GLY A 533 -2.02 57.20 -38.54
CA GLY A 533 -0.61 56.84 -38.68
C GLY A 533 0.28 57.98 -39.18
N GLN A 534 -0.22 59.22 -39.27
CA GLN A 534 0.58 60.37 -39.70
C GLN A 534 1.43 60.89 -38.54
N LEU A 535 2.72 61.10 -38.78
CA LEU A 535 3.66 61.72 -37.84
C LEU A 535 3.32 63.22 -37.68
N VAL A 536 2.99 63.63 -36.46
CA VAL A 536 2.61 65.01 -36.12
C VAL A 536 3.66 65.73 -35.28
N TYR A 537 4.59 64.99 -34.66
CA TYR A 537 5.75 65.54 -33.94
C TYR A 537 6.90 64.52 -33.94
N SER A 538 8.14 65.02 -34.00
CA SER A 538 9.37 64.23 -33.92
C SER A 538 10.50 65.09 -33.38
N GLY A 539 11.27 64.60 -32.41
CA GLY A 539 12.38 65.36 -31.84
C GLY A 539 13.16 64.61 -30.77
N ALA A 540 14.27 65.20 -30.31
CA ALA A 540 15.02 64.71 -29.15
C ALA A 540 14.20 64.87 -27.86
N TYR A 541 14.46 64.04 -26.86
CA TYR A 541 13.84 64.19 -25.54
C TYR A 541 14.71 65.08 -24.65
N ASP A 542 14.35 66.37 -24.61
CA ASP A 542 15.11 67.38 -23.85
C ASP A 542 14.50 67.71 -22.48
N SER A 543 13.24 67.31 -22.24
CA SER A 543 12.50 67.63 -21.01
C SER A 543 11.41 66.60 -20.69
N PRO A 544 11.18 66.25 -19.40
CA PRO A 544 10.12 65.34 -18.99
C PRO A 544 8.70 65.89 -19.16
N ALA A 545 8.55 67.19 -19.40
CA ALA A 545 7.31 67.84 -19.76
C ALA A 545 7.27 68.06 -21.28
N ILE A 546 6.50 67.23 -21.99
CA ILE A 546 6.33 67.31 -23.45
C ILE A 546 5.21 68.31 -23.75
N GLU A 547 5.55 69.43 -24.38
CA GLU A 547 4.57 70.40 -24.88
C GLU A 547 3.76 69.77 -26.03
N ILE A 548 2.44 69.82 -25.94
CA ILE A 548 1.49 69.24 -26.90
C ILE A 548 0.37 70.22 -27.29
N SER A 549 0.49 71.49 -26.91
CA SER A 549 -0.51 72.55 -27.21
C SER A 549 -0.77 72.76 -28.71
N PHE A 550 0.19 72.38 -29.57
CA PHE A 550 0.05 72.42 -31.02
C PHE A 550 -0.83 71.30 -31.60
N LEU A 551 -1.16 70.27 -30.82
CA LEU A 551 -2.03 69.17 -31.24
C LEU A 551 -3.50 69.59 -31.12
N LYS A 552 -4.33 69.14 -32.07
CA LYS A 552 -5.80 69.25 -31.96
C LYS A 552 -6.33 68.20 -30.98
N THR A 553 -7.49 68.45 -30.36
CA THR A 553 -8.22 67.46 -29.54
C THR A 553 -8.34 66.12 -30.28
N GLY A 554 -7.99 65.02 -29.60
CA GLY A 554 -8.00 63.68 -30.22
C GLY A 554 -7.11 62.66 -29.52
N LEU A 555 -7.13 61.42 -30.03
CA LEU A 555 -6.28 60.33 -29.55
C LEU A 555 -4.98 60.29 -30.36
N TYR A 556 -3.84 60.13 -29.68
CA TYR A 556 -2.52 60.06 -30.29
C TYR A 556 -1.73 58.87 -29.76
N GLN A 557 -0.79 58.40 -30.58
CA GLN A 557 0.23 57.41 -30.20
C GLN A 557 1.57 58.11 -29.97
N LEU A 558 2.20 57.80 -28.85
CA LEU A 558 3.53 58.27 -28.48
C LEU A 558 4.51 57.10 -28.60
N LEU A 559 5.53 57.24 -29.43
CA LEU A 559 6.65 56.31 -29.55
C LEU A 559 7.89 56.97 -28.94
N LEU A 560 8.48 56.31 -27.95
CA LEU A 560 9.74 56.69 -27.31
C LEU A 560 10.82 55.71 -27.77
N THR A 561 11.88 56.21 -28.40
CA THR A 561 13.06 55.43 -28.72
C THR A 561 14.09 55.62 -27.61
N THR A 562 14.52 54.52 -27.01
CA THR A 562 15.40 54.52 -25.83
C THR A 562 16.63 53.68 -26.08
N ASP A 563 17.65 53.83 -25.24
CA ASP A 563 18.85 52.99 -25.26
C ASP A 563 18.57 51.50 -24.93
N LYS A 564 17.36 51.18 -24.45
CA LYS A 564 16.88 49.82 -24.15
C LYS A 564 15.78 49.32 -25.11
N GLY A 565 15.49 50.06 -26.18
CA GLY A 565 14.48 49.72 -27.19
C GLY A 565 13.24 50.63 -27.18
N ASP A 566 12.33 50.38 -28.11
CA ASP A 566 11.16 51.25 -28.33
C ASP A 566 10.00 50.97 -27.35
N TRP A 567 9.41 52.05 -26.84
CA TRP A 567 8.19 52.03 -26.04
C TRP A 567 7.05 52.75 -26.76
N ASN A 568 5.84 52.21 -26.70
CA ASN A 568 4.65 52.79 -27.31
C ASN A 568 3.56 53.03 -26.27
N GLY A 569 3.00 54.23 -26.25
CA GLY A 569 1.87 54.62 -25.40
C GLY A 569 0.79 55.35 -26.17
N LYS A 570 -0.37 55.53 -25.54
CA LYS A 570 -1.48 56.32 -26.08
C LYS A 570 -1.90 57.39 -25.09
N PHE A 571 -2.19 58.58 -25.58
CA PHE A 571 -2.77 59.64 -24.78
C PHE A 571 -3.87 60.39 -25.52
N VAL A 572 -4.78 60.98 -24.76
CA VAL A 572 -5.86 61.83 -25.25
C VAL A 572 -5.44 63.28 -25.06
N LYS A 573 -5.44 64.06 -26.14
CA LYS A 573 -5.36 65.53 -26.11
C LYS A 573 -6.77 66.07 -25.92
N GLU A 574 -6.98 66.89 -24.88
CA GLU A 574 -8.24 67.61 -24.64
C GLU A 574 -8.47 68.74 -25.65
#